data_AF-A0A7V4Q4N9-F1
#
_entry.id   AF-A0A7V4Q4N9-F1
#
_cell.length_a   1.000
_cell.length_b   1.000
_cell.length_c   1.000
_cell.angle_alpha   90.00
_cell.angle_beta   90.00
_cell.angle_gamma   90.00
#
_symmetry.space_group_name_H-M   'P 1'
#
loop_
_entity.id
_entity.type
_entity.pdbx_description
1 polymer ?
#
loop_
_entity_poly.entity_id
_entity_poly.type
_entity_poly.pdbx_seq_one_letter_code
_entity_poly.pdbx_strand_id
1 'polypeptide(L)' 'MMSTFWTIICLAGLWGFVLCTVGFILKSFPARGIFNRAAAVKWGSALVFCFIIWMIGMANA' A
#
# COMPACT_ATOMS: atom_id res chain seq x y z
N MET A 1 -2.23 -25.68 3.74
CA MET A 1 -1.12 -25.03 3.00
C MET A 1 -1.62 -23.85 2.17
N MET A 2 -2.65 -24.01 1.33
CA MET A 2 -3.24 -22.90 0.54
C MET A 2 -3.81 -21.76 1.41
N SER A 3 -4.49 -22.07 2.52
CA SER A 3 -5.00 -21.06 3.47
C SER A 3 -3.87 -20.22 4.09
N THR A 4 -2.78 -20.85 4.49
CA THR A 4 -1.59 -20.17 5.04
C THR A 4 -0.95 -19.25 4.00
N PHE A 5 -0.87 -19.67 2.74
CA PHE A 5 -0.34 -18.86 1.65
C PHE A 5 -1.18 -17.60 1.41
N TRP A 6 -2.50 -17.73 1.31
CA TRP A 6 -3.41 -16.60 1.14
C TRP A 6 -3.43 -15.66 2.35
N THR A 7 -3.31 -16.22 3.55
CA THR A 7 -3.18 -15.43 4.79
C THR A 7 -1.91 -14.56 4.77
N ILE A 8 -0.78 -15.11 4.31
CA ILE A 8 0.49 -14.35 4.18
C ILE A 8 0.35 -13.24 3.15
N ILE A 9 -0.26 -13.52 1.99
CA ILE A 9 -0.52 -12.52 0.95
C ILE A 9 -1.42 -11.39 1.49
N CYS A 10 -2.49 -11.76 2.20
CA CYS A 10 -3.40 -10.80 2.82
C CYS A 10 -2.66 -9.88 3.80
N LEU A 11 -1.86 -10.45 4.72
CA LEU A 11 -1.08 -9.67 5.67
C LEU A 11 -0.03 -8.77 4.98
N ALA A 12 0.66 -9.29 3.96
CA ALA A 12 1.64 -8.52 3.20
C ALA A 12 1.00 -7.35 2.44
N GLY A 13 -0.17 -7.58 1.82
CA GLY A 13 -0.94 -6.55 1.15
C GLY A 13 -1.40 -5.46 2.12
N LEU A 14 -1.91 -5.85 3.30
CA LEU A 14 -2.36 -4.93 4.34
C LEU A 14 -1.20 -4.05 4.86
N TRP A 15 -0.10 -4.67 5.28
CA TRP A 15 1.05 -3.92 5.81
C TRP A 15 1.73 -3.08 4.73
N GLY A 16 1.81 -3.60 3.50
CA GLY A 16 2.28 -2.83 2.35
C GLY A 16 1.43 -1.60 2.10
N PHE A 17 0.10 -1.73 2.18
CA PHE A 17 -0.84 -0.63 2.03
C PHE A 17 -0.64 0.44 3.12
N VAL A 18 -0.52 0.02 4.39
CA VAL A 18 -0.28 0.94 5.52
C VAL A 18 1.04 1.69 5.34
N LEU A 19 2.14 0.99 5.04
CA LEU A 19 3.45 1.60 4.84
C LEU A 19 3.46 2.54 3.63
N CYS A 20 2.80 2.17 2.53
CA CYS A 20 2.67 3.04 1.36
C CYS A 20 1.82 4.27 1.66
N THR A 21 0.78 4.15 2.49
CA THR A 21 -0.02 5.29 2.94
C THR A 21 0.81 6.27 3.77
N VAL A 22 1.59 5.77 4.72
CA VAL A 22 2.52 6.60 5.50
C VAL A 22 3.55 7.27 4.59
N GLY A 23 4.17 6.51 3.68
CA GLY A 23 5.12 7.03 2.71
C GLY A 23 4.50 8.10 1.79
N PHE A 24 3.27 7.88 1.33
CA PHE A 24 2.51 8.85 0.55
C PHE A 24 2.30 10.14 1.33
N ILE A 25 1.81 10.08 2.57
CA ILE A 25 1.56 11.28 3.38
C ILE A 25 2.86 12.05 3.61
N LEU A 26 3.90 11.38 4.11
CA LEU A 26 5.15 12.03 4.51
C LEU A 26 5.98 12.55 3.32
N LYS A 27 5.96 11.86 2.19
CA LYS A 27 6.80 12.21 1.03
C LYS A 27 6.08 13.07 0.00
N SER A 28 4.76 12.96 -0.12
CA SER A 28 3.98 13.81 -1.02
C SER A 28 3.77 15.20 -0.45
N PHE A 29 3.73 15.33 0.89
CA PHE A 29 3.53 16.59 1.59
C PHE A 29 4.68 16.87 2.58
N PRO A 30 5.90 17.15 2.09
CA PRO A 30 7.07 17.31 2.95
C PRO A 30 7.02 18.58 3.83
N ALA A 31 6.28 19.61 3.40
CA ALA A 31 6.08 20.84 4.13
C ALA A 31 4.72 21.45 3.79
N ARG A 32 4.22 22.35 4.64
CA ARG A 32 2.92 23.00 4.45
C ARG A 32 2.91 23.78 3.13
N GLY A 33 1.94 23.48 2.26
CA GLY A 33 1.79 24.13 0.95
C GLY A 33 2.71 23.59 -0.15
N ILE A 34 3.58 22.61 0.15
CA ILE A 34 4.44 21.96 -0.84
C ILE A 34 3.88 20.58 -1.16
N PHE A 35 3.60 20.34 -2.44
CA PHE A 35 3.18 19.03 -2.95
C PHE A 35 4.23 18.46 -3.90
N ASN A 36 4.81 17.33 -3.53
CA ASN A 36 5.75 16.61 -4.39
C ASN A 36 5.01 15.58 -5.26
N ARG A 37 4.73 15.97 -6.50
CA ARG A 37 3.98 15.15 -7.46
C ARG A 37 4.67 13.82 -7.79
N ALA A 38 6.00 13.79 -7.91
CA ALA A 38 6.74 12.58 -8.23
C ALA A 38 6.66 11.55 -7.08
N ALA A 39 6.80 12.03 -5.85
CA ALA A 39 6.60 11.20 -4.67
C ALA A 39 5.14 10.72 -4.56
N ALA A 40 4.18 11.61 -4.82
CA ALA A 40 2.75 11.28 -4.79
C ALA A 40 2.38 10.19 -5.78
N VAL A 41 2.84 10.28 -7.02
CA VAL A 41 2.58 9.24 -8.02
C VAL A 41 3.23 7.93 -7.61
N LYS A 42 4.50 7.94 -7.19
CA LYS A 42 5.23 6.72 -6.80
C LYS A 42 4.59 6.00 -5.60
N TRP A 43 4.32 6.74 -4.52
CA TRP A 43 3.74 6.16 -3.31
C TRP A 43 2.25 5.87 -3.46
N GLY A 44 1.53 6.69 -4.23
CA GLY A 44 0.12 6.47 -4.56
C GLY A 44 -0.09 5.22 -5.43
N SER A 45 0.75 5.01 -6.45
CA SER A 45 0.67 3.78 -7.26
C SER A 45 1.01 2.54 -6.44
N ALA A 46 2.01 2.62 -5.56
CA ALA A 46 2.37 1.53 -4.66
C ALA A 46 1.25 1.22 -3.66
N LEU A 47 0.58 2.25 -3.12
CA LEU A 47 -0.58 2.11 -2.25
C LEU A 47 -1.72 1.37 -2.95
N VAL A 48 -2.08 1.79 -4.18
CA VAL A 48 -3.14 1.13 -4.97
C VAL A 48 -2.78 -0.33 -5.25
N PHE A 49 -1.52 -0.60 -5.60
CA PHE A 49 -1.05 -1.96 -5.86
C PHE A 49 -1.16 -2.86 -4.61
N CYS A 50 -0.70 -2.39 -3.45
CA CYS A 50 -0.84 -3.13 -2.19
C CYS A 50 -2.30 -3.35 -1.80
N PHE A 51 -3.17 -2.38 -2.06
CA PHE A 51 -4.61 -2.52 -1.81
C PHE A 51 -5.22 -3.63 -2.68
N ILE A 52 -4.85 -3.72 -3.96
CA ILE A 52 -5.31 -4.80 -4.85
C ILE A 52 -4.84 -6.17 -4.34
N ILE A 53 -3.56 -6.28 -3.96
CA ILE A 53 -3.01 -7.53 -3.39
C ILE A 53 -3.78 -7.93 -2.12
N TRP A 54 -4.07 -6.97 -1.26
CA TRP A 54 -4.84 -7.22 -0.04
C TRP A 54 -6.25 -7.72 -0.35
N MET A 55 -6.95 -7.10 -1.30
CA MET A 55 -8.29 -7.57 -1.72
C MET A 55 -8.25 -8.99 -2.29
N ILE A 56 -7.25 -9.31 -3.12
CA ILE A 56 -7.06 -10.66 -3.66
C ILE A 56 -6.78 -11.65 -2.52
N GLY A 57 -5.93 -11.27 -1.56
CA GLY A 57 -5.66 -12.06 -0.36
C GLY A 57 -6.93 -12.34 0.43
N MET A 58 -7.74 -11.33 0.73
CA MET A 58 -9.01 -11.49 1.45
C MET A 58 -10.02 -12.35 0.69
N ALA A 59 -10.07 -12.26 -0.64
CA ALA A 59 -11.01 -13.04 -1.44
C ALA A 59 -10.70 -14.55 -1.45
N ASN A 60 -9.48 -14.95 -1.06
CA ASN A 60 -9.00 -16.34 -1.11
C ASN A 60 -8.51 -16.89 0.23
N ALA A 61 -8.47 -16.07 1.29
CA ALA A 61 -8.04 -16.45 2.65
C ALA A 61 -9.21 -16.99 3.47
#